data_AF-A0A844EGK2-F1
#
_entry.id   AF-A0A844EGK2-F1
#
_cell.length_a   1.000
_cell.length_b   1.000
_cell.length_c   1.000
_cell.angle_alpha   90.00
_cell.angle_beta   90.00
_cell.angle_gamma   90.00
#
_symmetry.space_group_name_H-M   'P 1'
#
loop_
_entity.id
_entity.type
_entity.pdbx_description
1 polymer ?
#
loop_
_entity_poly.entity_id
_entity_poly.type
_entity_poly.pdbx_seq_one_letter_code
_entity_poly.pdbx_strand_id
1 'polypeptide(L)'
;EYKLFVKIRDDIKQSIKRIQDLADAVAAIDVLQSFAAVSEEYRFVRPTLTNKHIVDITDGRHPVVEKVLGHQQYVPNDVNLAEDTSILLITGPNMSGKSTYMRQMALCVIMNQMG
;
A
#
# COMPACT_ATOMS: atom_id res chain seq x y z
N GLU A 1 47.41 5.24 -10.12
CA GLU A 1 45.97 4.87 -10.01
C GLU A 1 45.43 5.03 -8.59
N TYR A 2 45.95 4.32 -7.58
CA TYR A 2 45.45 4.40 -6.19
C TYR A 2 45.32 5.84 -5.62
N LYS A 3 46.35 6.68 -5.79
CA LYS A 3 46.31 8.07 -5.33
C LYS A 3 45.19 8.90 -5.99
N LEU A 4 44.90 8.65 -7.27
CA LEU A 4 43.85 9.34 -8.00
C LEU A 4 42.46 8.90 -7.50
N PHE A 5 42.28 7.60 -7.26
CA PHE A 5 41.06 7.06 -6.67
C PHE A 5 40.79 7.64 -5.27
N VAL A 6 41.81 7.69 -4.41
CA VAL A 6 41.70 8.26 -3.06
C VAL A 6 41.29 9.73 -3.12
N LYS A 7 41.89 10.50 -4.03
CA LYS A 7 41.53 11.92 -4.24
C LYS A 7 40.06 12.07 -4.64
N ILE A 8 39.59 11.32 -5.65
CA ILE A 8 38.19 11.35 -6.09
C ILE A 8 37.24 10.98 -4.93
N ARG A 9 37.58 9.93 -4.17
CA ARG A 9 36.79 9.53 -3.01
C ARG A 9 36.69 10.64 -1.97
N ASP A 10 37.81 11.31 -1.66
CA ASP A 10 37.83 12.38 -0.66
C ASP A 10 37.11 13.65 -1.14
N ASP A 11 37.11 13.92 -2.45
CA ASP A 11 36.28 14.98 -3.05
C ASP A 11 34.78 14.63 -2.95
N ILE A 12 34.39 13.39 -3.26
CA ILE A 12 32.98 12.93 -3.15
C ILE A 12 32.51 12.96 -1.70
N LYS A 13 33.37 12.64 -0.72
CA LYS A 13 33.02 12.68 0.71
C LYS A 13 32.44 14.02 1.16
N GLN A 14 32.94 15.12 0.60
CA GLN A 14 32.47 16.47 0.92
C GLN A 14 31.02 16.71 0.47
N SER A 15 30.53 15.91 -0.48
CA SER A 15 29.17 16.00 -1.04
C SER A 15 28.23 14.89 -0.56
N ILE A 16 28.62 14.05 0.41
CA ILE A 16 27.82 12.89 0.86
C ILE A 16 26.40 13.30 1.21
N LYS A 17 26.23 14.37 2.00
CA LYS A 17 24.89 14.80 2.43
C LYS A 17 23.99 15.15 1.24
N ARG A 18 24.51 15.92 0.28
CA ARG A 18 23.79 16.27 -0.96
C ARG A 18 23.42 15.03 -1.78
N ILE A 19 24.30 14.04 -1.85
CA ILE A 19 24.05 12.80 -2.59
C ILE A 19 22.96 11.97 -1.89
N GLN A 20 22.99 11.87 -0.57
CA GLN A 20 21.95 11.18 0.20
C GLN A 20 20.59 11.87 0.06
N ASP A 21 20.54 13.19 0.19
CA ASP A 21 19.29 13.95 0.03
C ASP A 21 18.71 13.78 -1.39
N LEU A 22 19.57 13.75 -2.41
CA LEU A 22 19.15 13.45 -3.78
C LEU A 22 18.63 12.01 -3.92
N ALA A 23 19.31 11.03 -3.31
CA ALA A 23 18.89 9.64 -3.35
C ALA A 23 17.52 9.45 -2.67
N ASP A 24 17.29 10.09 -1.53
CA ASP A 24 16.02 10.08 -0.81
C ASP A 24 14.89 10.68 -1.66
N ALA A 25 15.16 11.81 -2.32
CA ALA A 25 14.19 12.45 -3.21
C ALA A 25 13.85 11.58 -4.43
N VAL A 26 14.85 10.96 -5.06
CA VAL A 26 14.64 10.04 -6.18
C VAL A 26 13.85 8.81 -5.74
N ALA A 27 14.17 8.23 -4.58
CA ALA A 27 13.45 7.09 -4.02
C ALA A 27 11.97 7.43 -3.72
N ALA A 28 11.70 8.63 -3.17
CA ALA A 28 10.34 9.07 -2.93
C ALA A 28 9.54 9.22 -4.23
N ILE A 29 10.14 9.78 -5.29
CA ILE A 29 9.52 9.90 -6.61
C ILE A 29 9.22 8.51 -7.19
N ASP A 30 10.16 7.57 -7.09
CA ASP A 30 10.02 6.20 -7.59
C ASP A 30 8.84 5.47 -6.91
N VAL A 31 8.73 5.59 -5.59
CA VAL A 31 7.61 5.01 -4.81
C VAL A 31 6.27 5.64 -5.20
N LEU A 32 6.19 6.97 -5.27
CA LEU A 32 4.95 7.67 -5.61
C LEU A 32 4.50 7.39 -7.06
N GLN A 33 5.46 7.31 -7.99
CA GLN A 33 5.18 6.92 -9.37
C GLN A 33 4.69 5.47 -9.44
N SER A 34 5.31 4.56 -8.67
CA SER A 34 4.87 3.17 -8.55
C SER A 34 3.44 3.07 -8.00
N PHE A 35 3.09 3.86 -6.98
CA PHE A 35 1.73 3.91 -6.44
C PHE A 35 0.72 4.40 -7.48
N ALA A 36 1.05 5.43 -8.26
CA ALA A 36 0.19 5.92 -9.33
C ALA A 36 -0.04 4.86 -10.41
N ALA A 37 1.03 4.21 -10.88
CA ALA A 37 0.96 3.16 -11.91
C ALA A 37 0.12 1.96 -11.44
N VAL A 38 0.38 1.46 -10.24
CA VAL A 38 -0.40 0.33 -9.66
C VAL A 38 -1.86 0.73 -9.45
N SER A 39 -2.12 1.96 -9.00
CA SER A 39 -3.49 2.44 -8.80
C SER A 39 -4.27 2.54 -10.10
N GLU A 40 -3.63 2.99 -11.19
CA GLU A 40 -4.24 3.01 -12.53
C GLU A 40 -4.48 1.59 -13.05
N GLU A 41 -3.45 0.74 -13.01
CA GLU A 41 -3.50 -0.63 -13.54
C GLU A 41 -4.59 -1.47 -12.85
N TYR A 42 -4.67 -1.41 -11.52
CA TYR A 42 -5.58 -2.23 -10.71
C TYR A 42 -6.85 -1.49 -10.25
N ARG A 43 -7.04 -0.26 -10.74
CA ARG A 43 -8.19 0.59 -10.43
C ARG A 43 -8.38 0.78 -8.92
N PHE A 44 -7.31 1.12 -8.21
CA PHE A 44 -7.43 1.56 -6.84
C PHE A 44 -7.98 2.98 -6.78
N VAL A 45 -8.64 3.27 -5.66
CA VAL A 45 -9.24 4.57 -5.39
C VAL A 45 -8.54 5.20 -4.20
N ARG A 46 -8.42 6.52 -4.22
CA ARG A 46 -7.91 7.27 -3.07
C ARG A 46 -8.95 7.21 -1.94
N PRO A 47 -8.61 6.66 -0.77
CA PRO A 47 -9.55 6.62 0.36
C PRO A 47 -9.80 8.03 0.94
N THR A 48 -10.92 8.19 1.64
CA THR A 48 -11.22 9.42 2.40
C THR A 48 -10.89 9.20 3.88
N LEU A 49 -10.06 10.08 4.43
CA LEU A 49 -9.71 10.04 5.86
C LEU A 49 -10.75 10.78 6.69
N THR A 50 -11.00 10.26 7.89
CA THR A 50 -11.95 10.82 8.86
C THR A 50 -11.41 10.63 10.27
N ASN A 51 -11.80 11.53 11.17
CA ASN A 51 -11.48 11.43 12.61
C ASN A 51 -12.53 10.61 13.38
N LYS A 52 -13.54 10.10 12.69
CA LYS A 52 -14.58 9.23 13.26
C LYS A 52 -14.06 7.81 13.36
N HIS A 53 -14.55 7.05 14.33
CA HIS A 53 -14.23 5.63 14.45
C HIS A 53 -15.09 4.81 13.48
N ILE A 54 -14.83 4.97 12.17
CA ILE A 54 -15.55 4.26 11.11
C ILE A 54 -14.59 3.59 10.14
N VAL A 55 -15.03 2.46 9.59
CA VAL A 55 -14.43 1.85 8.40
C VAL A 55 -15.55 1.58 7.42
N ASP A 56 -15.48 2.20 6.25
CA ASP A 56 -16.45 2.01 5.18
C ASP A 56 -15.69 1.71 3.89
N ILE A 57 -15.81 0.46 3.42
CA ILE A 57 -15.17 -0.04 2.21
C ILE A 57 -16.27 -0.58 1.33
N THR A 58 -16.44 0.00 0.15
CA THR A 58 -17.38 -0.49 -0.86
C THR A 58 -16.62 -1.23 -1.96
N ASP A 59 -17.14 -2.36 -2.40
CA ASP A 59 -16.53 -3.22 -3.43
C ASP A 59 -15.04 -3.50 -3.17
N GLY A 60 -14.70 -3.73 -1.90
CA GLY A 60 -13.33 -3.97 -1.49
C GLY A 60 -12.78 -5.27 -2.07
N ARG A 61 -11.49 -5.27 -2.42
CA ARG A 61 -10.80 -6.41 -3.05
C ARG A 61 -9.49 -6.72 -2.35
N HIS A 62 -9.18 -8.00 -2.15
CA HIS A 62 -7.90 -8.39 -1.59
C HIS A 62 -6.80 -8.27 -2.66
N PRO A 63 -5.84 -7.33 -2.53
CA PRO A 63 -4.94 -6.95 -3.64
C PRO A 63 -4.06 -8.10 -4.15
N VAL A 64 -3.62 -9.01 -3.27
CA VAL A 64 -2.83 -10.19 -3.67
C VAL A 64 -3.70 -11.30 -4.28
N VAL A 65 -4.83 -11.63 -3.65
CA VAL A 65 -5.68 -12.75 -4.09
C VAL A 65 -6.37 -12.41 -5.42
N GLU A 66 -6.83 -11.18 -5.60
CA GLU A 66 -7.38 -10.69 -6.87
C GLU A 66 -6.39 -10.87 -8.01
N LYS A 67 -5.11 -10.52 -7.81
CA LYS A 67 -4.08 -10.65 -8.84
C LYS A 67 -3.84 -12.10 -9.26
N VAL A 68 -3.96 -13.05 -8.33
CA VAL A 68 -3.74 -14.48 -8.61
C VAL A 68 -4.95 -15.13 -9.28
N LEU A 69 -6.17 -14.79 -8.85
CA LEU A 69 -7.41 -15.34 -9.42
C LEU A 69 -7.83 -14.64 -10.73
N GLY A 70 -7.41 -13.39 -10.91
CA GLY A 70 -7.86 -12.52 -11.98
C GLY A 70 -9.09 -11.71 -11.58
N HIS A 71 -9.14 -10.45 -12.02
CA HIS A 71 -10.16 -9.48 -11.63
C HIS A 71 -11.59 -9.97 -11.93
N GLN A 72 -11.82 -10.72 -13.02
CA GLN A 72 -13.16 -11.21 -13.39
C GLN A 72 -13.67 -12.34 -12.48
N GLN A 73 -12.79 -13.01 -11.74
CA GLN A 73 -13.15 -14.16 -10.89
C GLN A 73 -13.25 -13.79 -9.41
N TYR A 74 -12.64 -12.67 -9.00
CA TYR A 74 -12.69 -12.21 -7.62
C TYR A 74 -14.03 -11.53 -7.34
N VAL A 75 -14.71 -11.96 -6.25
CA VAL A 75 -15.95 -11.34 -5.80
C VAL A 75 -15.61 -10.26 -4.75
N PRO A 76 -15.83 -8.97 -5.04
CA PRO A 76 -15.58 -7.90 -4.08
C PRO A 76 -16.54 -7.97 -2.90
N ASN A 77 -16.13 -7.41 -1.75
CA ASN A 77 -16.94 -7.40 -0.54
C ASN A 77 -16.92 -6.03 0.13
N ASP A 78 -18.08 -5.63 0.64
CA ASP A 78 -18.23 -4.44 1.45
C ASP A 78 -17.79 -4.69 2.91
N VAL A 79 -17.26 -3.65 3.54
CA VAL A 79 -16.99 -3.62 4.99
C VAL A 79 -17.60 -2.36 5.56
N ASN A 80 -18.51 -2.53 6.52
CA ASN A 80 -19.07 -1.41 7.27
C ASN A 80 -18.89 -1.66 8.76
N LEU A 81 -18.06 -0.83 9.39
CA LEU A 81 -17.95 -0.66 10.83
C LEU A 81 -18.36 0.78 11.12
N ALA A 82 -19.63 0.96 11.47
CA ALA A 82 -20.16 2.24 11.92
C ALA A 82 -19.59 2.63 13.30
N GLU A 83 -19.84 3.87 13.74
CA GLU A 83 -19.30 4.41 15.00
C GLU A 83 -19.71 3.59 16.23
N ASP A 84 -20.87 2.93 16.19
CA ASP A 84 -21.43 2.09 17.23
C ASP A 84 -21.06 0.60 17.09
N THR A 85 -20.32 0.24 16.03
CA THR A 85 -20.01 -1.14 15.67
C THR A 85 -18.50 -1.38 15.74
N SER A 86 -18.04 -2.03 16.80
CA SER A 86 -16.61 -2.35 16.98
C SER A 86 -16.25 -3.80 16.65
N ILE A 87 -17.24 -4.68 16.46
CA ILE A 87 -17.02 -6.12 16.27
C ILE A 87 -17.94 -6.65 15.17
N LEU A 88 -17.36 -7.38 14.21
CA LEU A 88 -18.10 -8.17 13.22
C LEU A 88 -17.99 -9.66 13.56
N LEU A 89 -19.15 -10.32 13.75
CA LEU A 89 -19.21 -11.77 13.89
C LEU A 89 -19.36 -12.42 12.52
N ILE A 90 -18.26 -12.93 11.97
CA ILE A 90 -18.22 -13.51 10.62
C ILE A 90 -18.32 -15.04 10.71
N THR A 91 -19.44 -15.60 10.25
CA THR A 91 -19.68 -17.04 10.20
C THR A 91 -19.86 -17.55 8.76
N GLY A 92 -19.61 -18.83 8.53
CA GLY A 92 -19.78 -19.45 7.20
C GLY A 92 -18.98 -20.74 7.06
N PRO A 93 -19.26 -21.56 6.02
CA PRO A 93 -18.61 -22.86 5.81
C PRO A 93 -17.11 -22.72 5.56
N ASN A 94 -16.34 -23.81 5.64
CA ASN A 94 -14.92 -23.77 5.27
C ASN A 94 -14.76 -23.31 3.81
N MET A 95 -13.64 -22.64 3.53
CA MET A 95 -13.32 -22.09 2.20
C MET A 95 -14.27 -21.01 1.65
N SER A 96 -15.20 -20.48 2.45
CA SER A 96 -16.09 -19.35 2.08
C SER A 96 -15.42 -17.97 2.02
N GLY A 97 -14.09 -17.89 2.11
CA GLY A 97 -13.37 -16.61 2.00
C GLY A 97 -13.34 -15.75 3.27
N LYS A 98 -13.85 -16.22 4.43
CA LYS A 98 -13.82 -15.46 5.70
C LYS A 98 -12.44 -14.87 6.06
N SER A 99 -11.38 -15.68 5.95
CA SER A 99 -10.01 -15.21 6.22
C SER A 99 -9.50 -14.21 5.17
N THR A 100 -9.93 -14.36 3.91
CA THR A 100 -9.62 -13.43 2.83
C THR A 100 -10.28 -12.07 3.08
N TYR A 101 -11.54 -12.06 3.50
CA TYR A 101 -12.29 -10.85 3.86
C TYR A 101 -11.62 -10.07 5.00
N MET A 102 -11.24 -10.75 6.09
CA MET A 102 -10.56 -10.08 7.22
C MET A 102 -9.21 -9.49 6.81
N ARG A 103 -8.41 -10.21 6.02
CA ARG A 103 -7.11 -9.72 5.53
C ARG A 103 -7.27 -8.59 4.53
N GLN A 104 -8.27 -8.65 3.65
CA GLN A 104 -8.61 -7.57 2.73
C GLN A 104 -8.82 -6.27 3.49
N MET A 105 -9.71 -6.27 4.49
CA MET A 105 -9.97 -5.08 5.30
C MET A 105 -8.69 -4.54 5.95
N ALA A 106 -7.90 -5.41 6.60
CA ALA A 106 -6.66 -5.01 7.23
C ALA A 106 -5.65 -4.41 6.23
N LEU A 107 -5.53 -5.01 5.04
CA LEU A 107 -4.64 -4.51 3.98
C LEU A 107 -5.11 -3.17 3.43
N CYS A 108 -6.42 -2.97 3.22
CA CYS A 108 -6.96 -1.67 2.80
C CYS A 108 -6.60 -0.58 3.81
N VAL A 109 -6.69 -0.86 5.11
CA VAL A 109 -6.30 0.09 6.16
C VAL A 109 -4.80 0.37 6.15
N ILE A 110 -3.95 -0.66 6.01
CA ILE A 110 -2.49 -0.50 5.93
C ILE A 110 -2.10 0.35 4.72
N MET A 111 -2.63 0.02 3.53
CA MET A 111 -2.34 0.75 2.30
C MET A 111 -2.77 2.21 2.39
N ASN A 112 -3.93 2.49 2.98
CA ASN A 112 -4.39 3.85 3.22
C ASN A 112 -3.41 4.68 4.10
N GLN A 113 -2.69 4.04 5.03
CA GLN A 113 -1.69 4.74 5.86
C GLN A 113 -0.32 4.90 5.17
N MET A 114 -0.07 4.16 4.09
CA MET A 114 1.20 4.19 3.36
C MET A 114 1.27 5.29 2.30
N GLY A 115 0.12 5.77 1.82
CA GLY A 115 0.04 6.82 0.80
C GLY A 115 -1.02 6.53 -0.25
#